data_AF-A0A5J5EIF7-F1
#
_entry.id   AF-A0A5J5EIF7-F1
#
_cell.length_a   1.000
_cell.length_b   1.000
_cell.length_c   1.000
_cell.angle_alpha   90.00
_cell.angle_beta   90.00
_cell.angle_gamma   90.00
#
_symmetry.space_group_name_H-M   'P 1'
#
loop_
_entity.id
_entity.type
_entity.pdbx_description
1 polymer ?
#
loop_
_entity_poly.entity_id
_entity_poly.type
_entity_poly.pdbx_seq_one_letter_code
_entity_poly.pdbx_strand_id
1 'polypeptide(L)'
;IAVIGLTGVGKSSIIKTLTGSDVHVEHSISAGTTTFAMFPTIIDDQRYILIDTPGFNDENRSDVEIFQEILTWFETMTPYCDLAGILYVQDITVDRFNGAAKLNLAMLQALCGEKFYKNVTIITTKWGTLRSPRKAEKREEEFIKGPWKDLIAGGTRVVQH
;
A
#
# COMPACT_ATOMS: atom_id res chain seq x y z
N ILE A 1 9.34 4.85 2.55
CA ILE A 1 8.25 3.88 2.86
C ILE A 1 7.19 4.06 1.80
N ALA A 2 6.87 3.02 1.03
CA ALA A 2 5.86 3.11 -0.02
C ALA A 2 4.49 2.65 0.48
N VAL A 3 3.43 3.31 0.02
CA VAL A 3 2.04 2.96 0.38
C VAL A 3 1.34 2.44 -0.86
N ILE A 4 1.04 1.14 -0.88
CA ILE A 4 0.55 0.39 -2.05
C ILE A 4 -0.82 -0.20 -1.76
N GLY A 5 -1.68 -0.26 -2.76
CA GLY A 5 -3.02 -0.86 -2.67
C GLY A 5 -3.95 -0.35 -3.76
N LEU A 6 -5.13 -0.97 -3.89
CA LEU A 6 -6.14 -0.57 -4.88
C LEU A 6 -6.57 0.89 -4.71
N THR A 7 -7.20 1.46 -5.74
CA THR A 7 -7.84 2.78 -5.66
C THR A 7 -8.96 2.78 -4.61
N GLY A 8 -9.06 3.86 -3.83
CA GLY A 8 -10.15 4.02 -2.84
C GLY A 8 -10.00 3.24 -1.52
N VAL A 9 -8.89 2.54 -1.27
CA VAL A 9 -8.66 1.77 -0.03
C VAL A 9 -8.20 2.61 1.17
N GLY A 10 -7.83 3.89 0.96
CA GLY A 10 -7.46 4.82 2.03
C GLY A 10 -5.96 5.13 2.18
N LYS A 11 -5.14 4.87 1.16
CA LYS A 11 -3.68 5.17 1.16
C LYS A 11 -3.36 6.60 1.60
N SER A 12 -3.90 7.59 0.92
CA SER A 12 -3.68 9.01 1.22
C SER A 12 -4.20 9.41 2.62
N SER A 13 -5.28 8.77 3.10
CA SER A 13 -5.83 9.00 4.45
C SER A 13 -4.88 8.49 5.54
N ILE A 14 -4.26 7.32 5.33
CA ILE A 14 -3.24 6.77 6.23
C ILE A 14 -2.03 7.71 6.28
N ILE A 15 -1.53 8.14 5.11
CA ILE A 15 -0.39 9.05 5.04
C ILE A 15 -0.69 10.35 5.80
N LYS A 16 -1.86 10.96 5.56
CA LYS A 16 -2.29 12.16 6.28
C LYS A 16 -2.33 11.96 7.80
N THR A 17 -2.77 10.78 8.26
CA THR A 17 -2.78 10.44 9.68
C THR A 17 -1.36 10.29 10.24
N LEU A 18 -0.45 9.66 9.50
CA LEU A 18 0.93 9.42 9.92
C LEU A 18 1.79 10.70 9.93
N THR A 19 1.53 11.64 9.02
CA THR A 19 2.34 12.86 8.88
C THR A 19 1.75 14.06 9.63
N GLY A 20 0.51 13.96 10.11
CA GLY A 20 -0.21 15.06 10.76
C GLY A 20 -0.38 16.29 9.88
N SER A 21 -0.18 16.13 8.58
CA SER A 21 0.13 17.22 7.66
C SER A 21 -0.84 17.22 6.47
N ASP A 22 -1.35 18.40 6.12
CA ASP A 22 -1.88 18.69 4.76
C ASP A 22 -0.73 18.99 3.76
N VAL A 23 0.51 18.60 4.10
CA VAL A 23 1.76 19.17 3.56
C VAL A 23 2.08 18.66 2.15
N HIS A 24 2.40 19.64 1.30
CA HIS A 24 3.05 19.62 -0.01
C HIS A 24 3.10 18.28 -0.75
N VAL A 25 2.15 18.12 -1.67
CA VAL A 25 2.26 17.17 -2.77
C VAL A 25 3.30 17.70 -3.75
N GLU A 26 4.57 17.30 -3.62
CA GLU A 26 5.52 17.49 -4.72
C GLU A 26 5.06 16.62 -5.89
N HIS A 27 4.43 17.25 -6.89
CA HIS A 27 4.05 16.60 -8.14
C HIS A 27 5.31 16.43 -9.01
N SER A 28 5.78 15.20 -9.19
CA SER A 28 6.67 14.89 -10.32
C SER A 28 5.83 14.78 -11.61
N ILE A 29 6.35 15.33 -12.71
CA ILE A 29 5.62 15.80 -13.90
C ILE A 29 5.07 14.67 -14.79
N SER A 30 3.75 14.70 -15.08
CA SER A 30 3.17 14.40 -16.41
C SER A 30 1.67 14.75 -16.42
N ALA A 31 1.19 15.35 -17.52
CA ALA A 31 -0.15 15.88 -17.68
C ALA A 31 -1.23 14.79 -17.66
N GLY A 32 -2.09 14.81 -16.63
CA GLY A 32 -3.36 14.07 -16.59
C GLY A 32 -3.37 12.81 -15.72
N THR A 33 -2.28 12.48 -15.04
CA THR A 33 -2.05 11.15 -14.45
C THR A 33 -1.86 11.25 -12.94
N THR A 34 -2.43 10.34 -12.14
CA THR A 34 -2.19 10.29 -10.67
C THR A 34 -0.68 10.17 -10.44
N THR A 35 -0.09 11.22 -9.88
CA THR A 35 1.35 11.37 -9.63
C THR A 35 1.74 10.76 -8.29
N PHE A 36 2.96 10.21 -8.20
CA PHE A 36 3.55 9.87 -6.90
C PHE A 36 3.59 11.13 -6.04
N ALA A 37 3.14 11.02 -4.80
CA ALA A 37 3.21 12.09 -3.83
C ALA A 37 4.19 11.72 -2.72
N MET A 38 5.14 12.62 -2.44
CA MET A 38 6.17 12.41 -1.43
C MET A 38 5.89 13.22 -0.18
N PHE A 39 5.97 12.58 0.98
CA PHE A 39 5.73 13.21 2.27
C PHE A 39 6.93 12.93 3.19
N PRO A 40 7.90 13.85 3.24
CA PRO A 40 9.00 13.78 4.21
C PRO A 40 8.45 13.80 5.63
N THR A 41 8.97 12.93 6.49
CA THR A 41 8.57 12.84 7.90
C THR A 41 9.74 12.39 8.77
N ILE A 42 9.64 12.60 10.08
CA ILE A 42 10.59 12.12 11.08
C ILE A 42 9.86 11.12 11.97
N ILE A 43 10.38 9.91 12.05
CA ILE A 43 9.87 8.83 12.91
C ILE A 43 11.05 8.34 13.73
N ASP A 44 10.94 8.37 15.06
CA ASP A 44 11.99 7.94 16.00
C ASP A 44 13.36 8.57 15.68
N ASP A 45 13.38 9.89 15.49
CA ASP A 45 14.56 10.70 15.11
C ASP A 45 15.23 10.32 13.77
N GLN A 46 14.61 9.44 12.98
CA GLN A 46 15.06 9.08 11.64
C GLN A 46 14.19 9.74 10.56
N ARG A 47 14.82 10.15 9.47
CA ARG A 47 14.14 10.78 8.33
C ARG A 47 13.59 9.69 7.41
N TYR A 48 12.32 9.80 7.10
CA TYR A 48 11.65 8.97 6.11
C TYR A 48 10.95 9.83 5.08
N ILE A 49 10.64 9.22 3.94
CA ILE A 49 9.71 9.76 2.97
C ILE A 49 8.61 8.72 2.81
N LEU A 50 7.36 9.12 3.08
CA LEU A 50 6.19 8.34 2.74
C LEU A 50 5.81 8.63 1.29
N ILE A 51 5.56 7.58 0.52
CA ILE A 51 5.27 7.68 -0.90
C ILE A 51 3.86 7.19 -1.13
N ASP A 52 2.94 8.08 -1.50
CA ASP A 52 1.63 7.70 -2.01
C ASP A 52 1.79 7.25 -3.45
N THR A 53 1.48 5.99 -3.73
CA THR A 53 1.57 5.46 -5.09
C THR A 53 0.20 5.58 -5.78
N PRO A 54 0.17 5.64 -7.11
CA PRO A 54 -1.06 5.42 -7.86
C PRO A 54 -1.76 4.14 -7.38
N GLY A 55 -3.09 4.19 -7.29
CA GLY A 55 -3.88 3.02 -6.94
C GLY A 55 -4.10 2.11 -8.15
N PHE A 56 -3.98 0.82 -7.93
CA PHE A 56 -4.39 -0.20 -8.91
C PHE A 56 -5.91 -0.19 -9.09
N ASN A 57 -6.39 -0.73 -10.22
CA ASN A 57 -7.77 -0.69 -10.68
C ASN A 57 -8.27 0.74 -10.90
N ASP A 58 -7.46 1.52 -11.64
CA ASP A 58 -7.77 2.87 -12.13
C ASP A 58 -8.68 2.80 -13.37
N GLU A 59 -9.63 3.73 -13.52
CA GLU A 59 -10.58 3.71 -14.64
C GLU A 59 -9.93 4.01 -15.99
N ASN A 60 -8.79 4.71 -15.99
CA ASN A 60 -8.13 5.22 -17.18
C ASN A 60 -6.79 4.51 -17.50
N ARG A 61 -6.30 3.65 -16.60
CA ARG A 61 -4.97 3.02 -16.70
C ARG A 61 -5.00 1.56 -16.32
N SER A 62 -4.19 0.75 -16.98
CA SER A 62 -4.04 -0.67 -16.65
C SER A 62 -3.16 -0.88 -15.41
N ASP A 63 -3.41 -1.96 -14.68
CA ASP A 63 -2.61 -2.33 -13.51
C ASP A 63 -1.14 -2.60 -13.85
N VAL A 64 -0.86 -3.03 -15.09
CA VAL A 64 0.51 -3.25 -15.57
C VAL A 64 1.24 -1.93 -15.79
N GLU A 65 0.58 -0.92 -16.36
CA GLU A 65 1.17 0.42 -16.51
C GLU A 65 1.47 1.04 -15.15
N ILE A 66 0.53 0.95 -14.21
CA ILE A 66 0.74 1.42 -12.83
C ILE A 66 1.90 0.69 -12.16
N PHE A 67 1.99 -0.63 -12.34
CA PHE A 67 3.09 -1.41 -11.80
C PHE A 67 4.46 -1.00 -12.38
N GLN A 68 4.53 -0.78 -13.70
CA GLN A 68 5.74 -0.30 -14.37
C GLN A 68 6.14 1.11 -13.90
N GLU A 69 5.17 1.99 -13.68
CA GLU A 69 5.40 3.33 -13.12
C GLU A 69 6.02 3.26 -11.72
N ILE A 70 5.49 2.38 -10.86
CA ILE A 70 6.01 2.12 -9.51
C ILE A 70 7.45 1.57 -9.56
N LEU A 71 7.73 0.60 -10.43
CA LEU A 71 9.09 0.07 -10.60
C LEU A 71 10.06 1.15 -11.08
N THR A 72 9.68 1.91 -12.10
CA THR A 72 10.50 2.98 -12.68
C THR A 72 10.81 4.06 -11.64
N TRP A 73 9.82 4.41 -10.81
CA TRP A 73 9.99 5.35 -9.72
C TRP A 73 11.00 4.84 -8.69
N PHE A 74 10.90 3.57 -8.25
CA PHE A 74 11.87 3.00 -7.33
C PHE A 74 13.28 2.97 -7.91
N GLU A 75 13.44 2.50 -9.15
CA GLU A 75 14.74 2.48 -9.83
C GLU A 75 15.39 3.86 -9.86
N THR A 76 14.60 4.89 -10.19
CA THR A 76 15.05 6.29 -10.22
C THR A 76 15.47 6.81 -8.84
N MET A 77 14.81 6.34 -7.77
CA MET A 77 15.03 6.81 -6.41
C MET A 77 16.11 6.03 -5.65
N THR A 78 16.44 4.80 -6.08
CA THR A 78 17.46 3.96 -5.44
C THR A 78 18.82 4.63 -5.19
N PRO A 79 19.34 5.56 -6.03
CA PRO A 79 20.59 6.25 -5.73
C PRO A 79 20.50 7.25 -4.57
N TYR A 80 19.28 7.65 -4.19
CA TYR A 80 19.03 8.73 -3.22
C TYR A 80 18.44 8.21 -1.90
N CYS A 81 17.70 7.09 -1.93
CA CYS A 81 17.11 6.52 -0.73
C CYS A 81 16.90 5.01 -0.85
N ASP A 82 16.96 4.33 0.31
CA ASP A 82 16.62 2.91 0.42
C ASP A 82 15.12 2.71 0.67
N LEU A 83 14.56 1.65 0.10
CA LEU A 83 13.20 1.22 0.43
C LEU A 83 13.17 0.63 1.85
N ALA A 84 12.81 1.46 2.83
CA ALA A 84 12.73 1.03 4.23
C ALA A 84 11.58 0.04 4.53
N GLY A 85 10.48 0.12 3.76
CA GLY A 85 9.30 -0.71 3.97
C GLY A 85 8.13 -0.37 3.05
N ILE A 86 7.14 -1.26 3.04
CA ILE A 86 5.88 -1.12 2.29
C ILE A 86 4.69 -1.21 3.25
N LEU A 87 3.79 -0.25 3.14
CA LEU A 87 2.45 -0.31 3.73
C LEU A 87 1.48 -0.80 2.66
N TYR A 88 1.04 -2.04 2.76
CA TYR A 88 0.03 -2.61 1.86
C TYR A 88 -1.37 -2.37 2.43
N VAL A 89 -2.15 -1.51 1.79
CA VAL A 89 -3.44 -1.07 2.30
C VAL A 89 -4.56 -1.90 1.68
N GLN A 90 -5.31 -2.60 2.55
CA GLN A 90 -6.44 -3.43 2.17
C GLN A 90 -7.75 -2.87 2.74
N ASP A 91 -8.73 -2.67 1.88
CA ASP A 91 -10.11 -2.42 2.30
C ASP A 91 -10.73 -3.72 2.86
N ILE A 92 -11.07 -3.75 4.16
CA ILE A 92 -11.63 -4.94 4.81
C ILE A 92 -13.09 -5.17 4.43
N THR A 93 -13.77 -4.20 3.81
CA THR A 93 -15.18 -4.30 3.43
C THR A 93 -15.39 -5.13 2.17
N VAL A 94 -14.35 -5.32 1.37
CA VAL A 94 -14.41 -6.08 0.13
C VAL A 94 -14.55 -7.57 0.45
N ASP A 95 -15.74 -8.11 0.23
CA ASP A 95 -16.14 -9.47 0.62
C ASP A 95 -15.27 -10.61 0.09
N ARG A 96 -14.55 -10.37 -1.01
CA ARG A 96 -13.74 -11.39 -1.67
C ARG A 96 -12.40 -10.81 -2.06
N PHE A 97 -11.36 -11.63 -1.89
CA PHE A 97 -10.09 -11.42 -2.58
C PHE A 97 -10.30 -11.72 -4.07
N ASN A 98 -10.86 -10.74 -4.78
CA ASN A 98 -11.27 -10.83 -6.18
C ASN A 98 -10.05 -10.79 -7.12
N GLY A 99 -10.27 -10.85 -8.44
CA GLY A 99 -9.20 -10.85 -9.42
C GLY A 99 -8.24 -9.67 -9.27
N ALA A 100 -8.77 -8.45 -9.07
CA ALA A 100 -7.97 -7.24 -8.87
C ALA A 100 -7.14 -7.30 -7.58
N ALA A 101 -7.72 -7.74 -6.46
CA ALA A 101 -6.99 -7.90 -5.20
C ALA A 101 -5.86 -8.96 -5.32
N LYS A 102 -6.12 -10.08 -6.00
CA LYS A 102 -5.12 -11.12 -6.29
C LYS A 102 -3.97 -10.59 -7.13
N LEU A 103 -4.29 -9.87 -8.21
CA LEU A 103 -3.30 -9.27 -9.10
C LEU A 103 -2.44 -8.25 -8.35
N ASN A 104 -3.08 -7.39 -7.56
CA ASN A 104 -2.40 -6.38 -6.76
C ASN A 104 -1.48 -7.00 -5.69
N LEU A 105 -1.91 -8.08 -5.03
CA LEU A 105 -1.04 -8.83 -4.11
C LEU A 105 0.14 -9.49 -4.84
N ALA A 106 -0.10 -10.09 -6.00
CA ALA A 106 0.98 -10.69 -6.79
C ALA A 106 2.01 -9.65 -7.25
N MET A 107 1.55 -8.44 -7.62
CA MET A 107 2.43 -7.31 -7.94
C MET A 107 3.25 -6.86 -6.72
N LEU A 108 2.64 -6.77 -5.54
CA LEU A 108 3.39 -6.50 -4.29
C LEU A 108 4.48 -7.56 -4.06
N GLN A 109 4.15 -8.84 -4.21
CA GLN A 109 5.10 -9.93 -4.02
C GLN A 109 6.24 -9.87 -5.03
N ALA A 110 5.94 -9.56 -6.30
CA ALA A 110 6.92 -9.38 -7.36
C ALA A 110 7.84 -8.17 -7.13
N LEU A 111 7.30 -7.08 -6.54
CA LEU A 111 8.05 -5.87 -6.26
C LEU A 111 9.16 -6.07 -5.21
N CYS A 112 8.84 -6.76 -4.11
CA CYS A 112 9.72 -6.79 -2.95
C CYS A 112 10.44 -8.13 -2.70
N GLY A 113 9.86 -9.24 -3.17
CA GLY A 113 10.37 -10.59 -2.94
C GLY A 113 10.31 -11.05 -1.48
N GLU A 114 10.42 -12.36 -1.26
CA GLU A 114 10.21 -12.98 0.06
C GLU A 114 11.11 -12.43 1.18
N LYS A 115 12.38 -12.13 0.85
CA LYS A 115 13.35 -11.59 1.82
C LYS A 115 12.93 -10.25 2.41
N PHE A 116 12.06 -9.51 1.72
CA PHE A 116 11.57 -8.19 2.12
C PHE A 116 10.25 -8.26 2.89
N TYR A 117 9.59 -9.42 3.00
CA TYR A 117 8.27 -9.53 3.65
C TYR A 117 8.27 -9.02 5.10
N LYS A 118 9.37 -9.18 5.86
CA LYS A 118 9.55 -8.60 7.20
C LYS A 118 9.46 -7.05 7.26
N ASN A 119 9.67 -6.38 6.12
CA ASN A 119 9.56 -4.94 5.93
C ASN A 119 8.20 -4.53 5.34
N VAL A 120 7.27 -5.47 5.18
CA VAL A 120 5.89 -5.22 4.75
C VAL A 120 4.98 -5.16 5.97
N THR A 121 4.07 -4.19 5.98
CA THR A 121 2.94 -4.12 6.93
C THR A 121 1.65 -4.02 6.14
N ILE A 122 0.75 -4.96 6.35
CA ILE A 122 -0.62 -4.90 5.83
C ILE A 122 -1.44 -4.03 6.77
N ILE A 123 -2.08 -3.00 6.22
CA ILE A 123 -3.00 -2.12 6.96
C ILE A 123 -4.41 -2.39 6.44
N THR A 124 -5.28 -2.93 7.30
CA THR A 124 -6.69 -3.13 6.99
C THR A 124 -7.49 -1.89 7.37
N THR A 125 -8.30 -1.36 6.46
CA THR A 125 -9.03 -0.09 6.64
C THR A 125 -10.54 -0.27 6.60
N LYS A 126 -11.28 0.80 6.93
CA LYS A 126 -12.75 0.91 6.83
C LYS A 126 -13.52 0.02 7.80
N TRP A 127 -12.90 -0.37 8.91
CA TRP A 127 -13.51 -1.18 9.97
C TRP A 127 -14.86 -0.62 10.49
N GLY A 128 -14.98 0.71 10.58
CA GLY A 128 -16.20 1.39 11.04
C GLY A 128 -17.38 1.42 10.04
N THR A 129 -17.20 0.92 8.82
CA THR A 129 -18.25 1.00 7.77
C THR A 129 -19.19 -0.20 7.77
N LEU A 130 -18.78 -1.33 8.37
CA LEU A 130 -19.58 -2.55 8.39
C LEU A 130 -20.52 -2.54 9.59
N ARG A 131 -21.80 -2.84 9.34
CA ARG A 131 -22.81 -2.99 10.41
C ARG A 131 -22.49 -4.12 11.40
N SER A 132 -21.67 -5.09 10.98
CA SER A 132 -21.30 -6.25 11.80
C SER A 132 -19.76 -6.36 11.83
N PRO A 133 -19.11 -5.89 12.91
CA PRO A 133 -17.65 -5.99 13.07
C PRO A 133 -17.14 -7.43 12.94
N ARG A 134 -17.90 -8.40 13.45
CA ARG A 134 -17.59 -9.83 13.34
C ARG A 134 -17.39 -10.32 11.90
N LYS A 135 -18.06 -9.70 10.91
CA LYS A 135 -17.83 -10.05 9.50
C LYS A 135 -16.46 -9.60 9.01
N ALA A 136 -16.00 -8.43 9.46
CA ALA A 136 -14.67 -7.89 9.13
C ALA A 136 -13.57 -8.75 9.75
N GLU A 137 -13.71 -9.07 11.05
CA GLU A 137 -12.77 -9.93 11.79
C GLU A 137 -12.63 -11.30 11.12
N LYS A 138 -13.76 -11.96 10.82
CA LYS A 138 -13.75 -13.26 10.14
C LYS A 138 -13.04 -13.18 8.78
N ARG A 139 -13.21 -12.08 8.06
CA ARG A 139 -12.58 -11.87 6.75
C ARG A 139 -11.08 -11.64 6.88
N GLU A 140 -10.65 -10.86 7.86
CA GLU A 140 -9.22 -10.67 8.14
C GLU A 140 -8.59 -12.03 8.47
N GLU A 141 -9.24 -12.86 9.29
CA GLU A 141 -8.78 -14.23 9.55
C GLU A 141 -8.70 -15.08 8.28
N GLU A 142 -9.69 -15.01 7.39
CA GLU A 142 -9.69 -15.71 6.10
C GLU A 142 -8.53 -15.23 5.20
N PHE A 143 -8.24 -13.93 5.19
CA PHE A 143 -7.13 -13.36 4.42
C PHE A 143 -5.77 -13.77 4.98
N ILE A 144 -5.62 -13.75 6.31
CA ILE A 144 -4.42 -14.23 7.03
C ILE A 144 -4.15 -15.71 6.73
N LYS A 145 -5.18 -16.56 6.79
CA LYS A 145 -5.05 -18.02 6.58
C LYS A 145 -4.93 -18.39 5.10
N GLY A 146 -5.29 -17.50 4.19
CA GLY A 146 -5.30 -17.72 2.74
C GLY A 146 -4.29 -16.83 2.01
N PRO A 147 -4.75 -15.78 1.31
CA PRO A 147 -3.91 -14.99 0.40
C PRO A 147 -2.67 -14.38 1.07
N TRP A 148 -2.70 -14.03 2.35
CA TRP A 148 -1.56 -13.41 3.04
C TRP A 148 -0.65 -14.40 3.77
N LYS A 149 -0.96 -15.70 3.69
CA LYS A 149 -0.26 -16.73 4.45
C LYS A 149 1.26 -16.67 4.28
N ASP A 150 1.72 -16.57 3.03
CA ASP A 150 3.16 -16.58 2.72
C ASP A 150 3.84 -15.27 3.13
N LEU A 151 3.16 -14.13 2.98
CA LEU A 151 3.64 -12.85 3.48
C LEU A 151 3.85 -12.88 5.00
N ILE A 152 2.86 -13.40 5.73
CA ILE A 152 2.89 -13.50 7.18
C ILE A 152 3.97 -14.48 7.63
N ALA A 153 4.10 -15.63 6.95
CA ALA A 153 5.19 -16.58 7.20
C ALA A 153 6.57 -15.95 6.98
N GLY A 154 6.70 -15.01 6.04
CA GLY A 154 7.91 -14.22 5.80
C GLY A 154 8.12 -13.02 6.75
N GLY A 155 7.26 -12.84 7.76
CA GLY A 155 7.40 -11.80 8.78
C GLY A 155 6.57 -10.53 8.55
N THR A 156 5.64 -10.53 7.59
CA THR A 156 4.72 -9.40 7.39
C THR A 156 3.82 -9.21 8.61
N ARG A 157 3.64 -7.96 9.03
CA ARG A 157 2.72 -7.57 10.12
C ARG A 157 1.34 -7.19 9.56
N VAL A 158 0.29 -7.35 10.36
CA VAL A 158 -1.08 -6.91 10.04
C VAL A 158 -1.56 -5.95 11.12
N VAL A 159 -2.10 -4.79 10.72
CA VAL A 159 -2.57 -3.72 11.62
C VAL A 159 -3.93 -3.22 11.13
N GLN A 160 -4.84 -2.96 12.06
CA GLN A 160 -6.17 -2.39 11.78
C GLN A 160 -6.13 -0.85 11.91
N HIS A 161 -6.74 -0.14 10.95
CA HIS A 161 -6.84 1.32 10.91
C HIS A 161 -8.30 1.79 10.77
#